data_AF-A0A0F9EGY3-F1
#
_entry.id   AF-A0A0F9EGY3-F1
#
_cell.length_a   1.000
_cell.length_b   1.000
_cell.length_c   1.000
_cell.angle_alpha   90.00
_cell.angle_beta   90.00
_cell.angle_gamma   90.00
#
_symmetry.space_group_name_H-M   'P 1'
#
loop_
_entity.id
_entity.type
_entity.pdbx_description
1 polymer ?
#
loop_
_entity_poly.entity_id
_entity_poly.type
_entity_poly.pdbx_seq_one_letter_code
_entity_poly.pdbx_strand_id
1 'polypeptide(L)'
;MLKYILADKNGIPVEINTDSGEDTGLVVATRDHKSYTTKTVFFTNPTYGREMAQNGKYGGVPLLTHDGTDTVAWTFSEPVGTKWTADSTDRFYADAKSLKCDNPNISDIMQVINNVGPGNNIDMTGNYVALTMWINVDKDWQAGDSVSVYAHVDGGPVGNKVYLEDYFDFDNYDIWQWIDIPLIDMGIGSSIIDAFRFETEAREGG
;
A
#
# COMPACT_ATOMS: atom_id res chain seq x y z
N MET A 1 2.76 -60.16 54.21
CA MET A 1 4.10 -59.62 53.90
C MET A 1 3.96 -58.81 52.62
N LEU A 2 3.95 -57.46 52.70
CA LEU A 2 3.84 -56.60 51.51
C LEU A 2 5.22 -56.55 50.82
N LYS A 3 5.31 -57.04 49.58
CA LYS A 3 6.45 -56.80 48.70
C LYS A 3 6.26 -55.43 48.06
N TYR A 4 7.07 -54.46 48.43
CA TYR A 4 7.15 -53.18 47.74
C TYR A 4 7.87 -53.41 46.40
N ILE A 5 7.11 -53.39 45.29
CA ILE A 5 7.67 -53.44 43.94
C ILE A 5 8.08 -52.01 43.57
N LEU A 6 9.37 -51.80 43.31
CA LEU A 6 9.88 -50.57 42.72
C LEU A 6 9.84 -50.73 41.19
N ALA A 7 9.16 -49.82 40.51
CA ALA A 7 9.07 -49.79 39.05
C ALA A 7 9.38 -48.39 38.53
N ASP A 8 9.91 -48.29 37.32
CA ASP A 8 10.13 -47.00 36.65
C ASP A 8 8.79 -46.34 36.25
N LYS A 9 8.84 -45.13 35.66
CA LYS A 9 7.63 -44.41 35.21
C LYS A 9 6.80 -45.16 34.16
N ASN A 10 7.35 -46.20 33.55
CA ASN A 10 6.70 -47.04 32.56
C ASN A 10 6.24 -48.39 33.15
N GLY A 11 6.38 -48.60 34.46
CA GLY A 11 6.00 -49.82 35.15
C GLY A 11 7.02 -50.97 35.01
N ILE A 12 8.24 -50.69 34.55
CA ILE A 12 9.28 -51.72 34.41
C ILE A 12 9.88 -51.99 35.80
N PRO A 13 9.84 -53.24 36.30
CA PRO A 13 10.40 -53.59 37.61
C PRO A 13 11.91 -53.38 37.62
N VAL A 14 12.44 -52.78 38.69
CA VAL A 14 13.89 -52.63 38.88
C VAL A 14 14.41 -53.82 39.67
N GLU A 15 15.43 -54.51 39.16
CA GLU A 15 16.09 -55.63 39.84
C GLU A 15 17.26 -55.11 40.69
N ILE A 16 17.33 -55.54 41.95
CA ILE A 16 18.41 -55.15 42.88
C ILE A 16 19.57 -56.13 42.66
N ASN A 17 20.71 -55.64 42.19
CA ASN A 17 21.93 -56.45 42.12
C ASN A 17 22.57 -56.55 43.51
N THR A 18 22.64 -57.74 44.08
CA THR A 18 23.16 -58.00 45.43
C THR A 18 24.62 -58.49 45.47
N ASP A 19 25.28 -58.59 44.32
CA ASP A 19 26.55 -59.32 44.19
C ASP A 19 27.80 -58.47 44.52
N SER A 20 27.66 -57.18 44.83
CA SER A 20 28.82 -56.28 45.00
C SER A 20 29.30 -56.09 46.44
N GLY A 21 28.61 -56.62 47.46
CA GLY A 21 29.00 -56.45 48.87
C GLY A 21 28.94 -55.00 49.39
N GLU A 22 28.30 -54.09 48.65
CA GLU A 22 28.03 -52.71 49.04
C GLU A 22 26.59 -52.58 49.57
N ASP A 23 26.33 -51.62 50.46
CA ASP A 23 24.99 -51.31 50.94
C ASP A 23 24.09 -50.87 49.76
N THR A 24 23.17 -51.75 49.34
CA THR A 24 22.23 -51.47 48.26
C THR A 24 21.17 -50.47 48.71
N GLY A 25 21.24 -49.23 48.20
CA GLY A 25 20.25 -48.18 48.42
C GLY A 25 19.74 -47.56 47.12
N LEU A 26 18.47 -47.16 47.09
CA LEU A 26 17.91 -46.40 45.97
C LEU A 26 18.30 -44.92 46.10
N VAL A 27 19.15 -44.43 45.20
CA VAL A 27 19.45 -43.00 45.10
C VAL A 27 18.43 -42.34 44.17
N VAL A 28 17.45 -41.64 44.76
CA VAL A 28 16.48 -40.83 44.00
C VAL A 28 17.00 -39.40 43.91
N ALA A 29 17.38 -38.97 42.71
CA ALA A 29 17.64 -37.56 42.43
C ALA A 29 16.35 -36.91 41.89
N THR A 30 15.66 -36.14 42.74
CA THR A 30 14.59 -35.25 42.27
C THR A 30 15.23 -33.98 41.73
N ARG A 31 14.74 -33.50 40.58
CA ARG A 31 15.00 -32.13 40.12
C ARG A 31 13.78 -31.31 40.48
N ASP A 32 14.01 -30.07 40.91
CA ASP A 32 12.90 -29.15 41.17
C ASP A 32 12.03 -29.01 39.93
N HIS A 33 10.72 -29.00 40.17
CA HIS A 33 9.72 -28.84 39.12
C HIS A 33 9.97 -27.53 38.37
N LYS A 34 10.18 -27.62 37.05
CA LYS A 34 10.34 -26.42 36.20
C LYS A 34 9.00 -25.71 36.10
N SER A 35 8.86 -24.62 36.84
CA SER A 35 7.72 -23.71 36.74
C SER A 35 7.86 -22.86 35.49
N TYR A 36 6.89 -22.94 34.58
CA TYR A 36 6.77 -22.02 33.46
C TYR A 36 5.73 -20.97 33.80
N THR A 37 6.06 -19.70 33.54
CA THR A 37 5.10 -18.60 33.59
C THR A 37 4.85 -18.16 32.15
N THR A 38 3.60 -18.28 31.71
CA THR A 38 3.18 -17.70 30.43
C THR A 38 3.38 -16.19 30.48
N LYS A 39 4.17 -15.64 29.56
CA LYS A 39 4.28 -14.19 29.38
C LYS A 39 3.50 -13.80 28.15
N THR A 40 2.60 -12.82 28.31
CA THR A 40 1.99 -12.14 27.17
C THR A 40 3.05 -11.29 26.51
N VAL A 41 3.35 -11.57 25.24
CA VAL A 41 4.19 -10.72 24.40
C VAL A 41 3.28 -10.12 23.36
N PHE A 42 3.24 -8.79 23.29
CA PHE A 42 2.51 -8.08 22.24
C PHE A 42 3.41 -8.02 21.01
N PHE A 43 2.85 -8.34 19.85
CA PHE A 43 3.51 -8.08 18.58
C PHE A 43 3.57 -6.56 18.38
N THR A 44 4.76 -6.03 18.13
CA THR A 44 4.96 -4.62 17.76
C THR A 44 5.60 -4.57 16.39
N ASN A 45 4.98 -3.85 15.47
CA ASN A 45 5.58 -3.57 14.17
C ASN A 45 6.71 -2.53 14.37
N PRO A 46 7.94 -2.76 13.89
CA PRO A 46 9.05 -1.82 14.08
C PRO A 46 8.83 -0.44 13.44
N THR A 47 7.95 -0.35 12.44
CA THR A 47 7.59 0.90 11.75
C THR A 47 6.32 1.53 12.35
N TYR A 48 5.34 0.70 12.76
CA TYR A 48 3.99 1.18 13.13
C TYR A 48 3.59 0.91 14.60
N GLY A 49 4.51 0.41 15.42
CA GLY A 49 4.31 0.24 16.85
C GLY A 49 3.24 -0.79 17.22
N ARG A 50 2.28 -0.41 18.06
CA ARG A 50 1.19 -1.28 18.57
C ARG A 50 -0.01 -1.36 17.63
N GLU A 51 -0.04 -0.54 16.60
CA GLU A 51 -1.11 -0.51 15.61
C GLU A 51 -0.86 -1.57 14.54
N MET A 52 -1.34 -2.79 14.80
CA MET A 52 -1.30 -3.89 13.82
C MET A 52 -2.47 -3.88 12.85
N ALA A 53 -3.54 -3.15 13.16
CA ALA A 53 -4.60 -2.85 12.22
C ALA A 53 -4.09 -1.78 11.26
N GLN A 54 -3.15 -2.15 10.39
CA GLN A 54 -3.03 -1.46 9.13
C GLN A 54 -4.34 -1.75 8.42
N ASN A 55 -5.21 -0.74 8.37
CA ASN A 55 -6.36 -0.79 7.51
C ASN A 55 -5.79 -0.89 6.08
N GLY A 56 -5.59 -2.11 5.60
CA GLY A 56 -5.22 -2.39 4.22
C GLY A 56 -6.44 -1.97 3.41
N LYS A 57 -6.52 -0.66 3.13
CA LYS A 57 -7.67 -0.01 2.48
C LYS A 57 -8.01 -0.75 1.18
N TYR A 58 -6.98 -1.28 0.52
CA TYR A 58 -7.07 -2.15 -0.64
C TYR A 58 -6.15 -3.36 -0.48
N GLY A 59 -6.57 -4.52 -1.01
CA GLY A 59 -5.72 -5.69 -1.21
C GLY A 59 -5.38 -5.88 -2.70
N GLY A 60 -4.37 -6.69 -3.00
CA GLY A 60 -3.94 -6.99 -4.38
C GLY A 60 -2.63 -6.30 -4.78
N VAL A 61 -2.20 -6.52 -6.03
CA VAL A 61 -1.04 -5.85 -6.64
C VAL A 61 -1.56 -4.66 -7.44
N PRO A 62 -1.10 -3.42 -7.17
CA PRO A 62 -1.53 -2.27 -7.95
C PRO A 62 -1.02 -2.37 -9.39
N LEU A 63 -1.85 -1.94 -10.35
CA LEU A 63 -1.39 -1.68 -11.71
C LEU A 63 -0.62 -0.35 -11.70
N LEU A 64 0.64 -0.40 -12.14
CA LEU A 64 1.44 0.81 -12.28
C LEU A 64 0.93 1.65 -13.46
N THR A 65 0.36 2.81 -13.15
CA THR A 65 -0.05 3.78 -14.19
C THR A 65 1.12 4.65 -14.62
N HIS A 66 1.84 5.30 -13.70
CA HIS A 66 3.00 6.13 -14.05
C HIS A 66 3.87 6.44 -12.83
N ASP A 67 5.19 6.52 -13.00
CA ASP A 67 6.17 6.84 -11.94
C ASP A 67 7.28 7.81 -12.39
N GLY A 68 7.17 8.39 -13.59
CA GLY A 68 8.14 9.36 -14.12
C GLY A 68 9.43 8.78 -14.69
N THR A 69 9.71 7.47 -14.60
CA THR A 69 10.92 6.87 -15.20
C THR A 69 10.68 5.64 -16.05
N ASP A 70 9.57 4.92 -15.81
CA ASP A 70 9.39 3.57 -16.32
C ASP A 70 8.84 3.54 -17.76
N THR A 71 9.53 2.78 -18.60
CA THR A 71 9.10 2.43 -19.97
C THR A 71 7.96 1.40 -20.01
N VAL A 72 7.63 0.77 -18.89
CA VAL A 72 6.56 -0.24 -18.73
C VAL A 72 5.25 0.38 -18.26
N ALA A 73 5.29 1.59 -17.70
CA ALA A 73 4.11 2.31 -17.26
C ALA A 73 3.32 2.93 -18.44
N TRP A 74 2.16 3.51 -18.15
CA TRP A 74 1.35 4.22 -19.14
C TRP A 74 2.12 5.44 -19.67
N THR A 75 1.88 5.77 -20.93
CA THR A 75 2.59 6.86 -21.62
C THR A 75 1.92 8.19 -21.33
N PHE A 76 2.74 9.15 -20.94
CA PHE A 76 2.34 10.54 -20.80
C PHE A 76 2.14 11.22 -22.16
N SER A 77 1.14 12.10 -22.25
CA SER A 77 1.02 13.09 -23.32
C SER A 77 0.27 14.33 -22.84
N GLU A 78 0.42 15.43 -23.55
CA GLU A 78 -0.34 16.68 -23.33
C GLU A 78 -1.20 16.95 -24.56
N PRO A 79 -2.48 16.56 -24.57
CA PRO A 79 -3.36 16.84 -25.70
C PRO A 79 -3.62 18.33 -25.89
N VAL A 80 -3.58 19.10 -24.79
CA VAL A 80 -3.82 20.54 -24.75
C VAL A 80 -2.85 21.18 -23.77
N GLY A 81 -2.19 22.26 -24.17
CA GLY A 81 -1.21 22.96 -23.33
C GLY A 81 0.22 22.47 -23.55
N THR A 82 1.14 23.02 -22.74
CA THR A 82 2.59 22.72 -22.75
C THR A 82 3.24 22.89 -21.37
N LYS A 83 2.41 22.79 -20.32
CA LYS A 83 2.77 23.19 -18.94
C LYS A 83 3.09 22.01 -18.04
N TRP A 84 2.87 20.80 -18.53
CA TRP A 84 3.19 19.57 -17.86
C TRP A 84 4.55 19.04 -18.33
N THR A 85 5.32 18.55 -17.38
CA THR A 85 6.61 17.89 -17.60
C THR A 85 6.50 16.47 -17.09
N ALA A 86 6.69 15.49 -17.98
CA ALA A 86 6.55 14.06 -17.64
C ALA A 86 7.62 13.55 -16.65
N ASP A 87 8.83 14.09 -16.78
CA ASP A 87 10.04 13.55 -16.16
C ASP A 87 10.71 14.63 -15.29
N SER A 88 9.93 15.37 -14.51
CA SER A 88 10.46 16.47 -13.71
C SER A 88 11.36 15.96 -12.59
N THR A 89 12.58 16.49 -12.54
CA THR A 89 13.53 16.24 -11.45
C THR A 89 13.45 17.29 -10.33
N ASP A 90 12.59 18.31 -10.49
CA ASP A 90 12.54 19.45 -9.58
C ASP A 90 11.97 19.06 -8.21
N ARG A 91 10.96 18.19 -8.21
CA ARG A 91 10.27 17.73 -7.01
C ARG A 91 9.66 16.35 -7.25
N PHE A 92 10.12 15.33 -6.53
CA PHE A 92 9.64 13.94 -6.66
C PHE A 92 9.49 13.27 -5.29
N TYR A 93 8.58 12.29 -5.19
CA TYR A 93 8.37 11.53 -3.96
C TYR A 93 9.41 10.43 -3.81
N ALA A 94 9.54 9.61 -4.85
CA ALA A 94 10.47 8.50 -4.96
C ALA A 94 11.10 8.50 -6.37
N ASP A 95 12.15 7.72 -6.56
CA ASP A 95 12.66 7.32 -7.88
C ASP A 95 13.05 8.47 -8.84
N ALA A 96 13.43 9.62 -8.27
CA ALA A 96 14.09 10.75 -8.91
C ALA A 96 13.25 11.60 -9.89
N LYS A 97 12.01 11.22 -10.22
CA LYS A 97 11.17 11.97 -11.17
C LYS A 97 9.69 12.02 -10.79
N SER A 98 8.96 12.96 -11.37
CA SER A 98 7.51 13.11 -11.23
C SER A 98 6.87 13.77 -12.45
N LEU A 99 5.54 13.64 -12.56
CA LEU A 99 4.72 14.53 -13.36
C LEU A 99 4.65 15.89 -12.64
N LYS A 100 5.09 16.95 -13.30
CA LYS A 100 5.00 18.32 -12.77
C LYS A 100 4.14 19.17 -13.68
N CYS A 101 3.21 19.91 -13.11
CA CYS A 101 2.54 21.02 -13.77
C CYS A 101 3.11 22.34 -13.23
N ASP A 102 3.47 23.27 -14.12
CA ASP A 102 4.02 24.57 -13.72
C ASP A 102 3.31 25.71 -14.45
N ASN A 103 2.64 26.56 -13.68
CA ASN A 103 1.88 27.71 -14.19
C ASN A 103 0.96 27.35 -15.38
N PRO A 104 0.02 26.38 -15.20
CA PRO A 104 -0.89 25.95 -16.26
C PRO A 104 -1.83 27.08 -16.70
N ASN A 105 -2.34 26.99 -17.93
CA ASN A 105 -3.55 27.73 -18.32
C ASN A 105 -4.79 26.94 -17.96
N ILE A 106 -5.93 27.62 -17.81
CA ILE A 106 -7.23 26.96 -17.74
C ILE A 106 -7.42 26.13 -19.03
N SER A 107 -7.94 24.91 -18.86
CA SER A 107 -8.12 23.89 -19.89
C SER A 107 -6.83 23.27 -20.46
N ASP A 108 -5.66 23.50 -19.85
CA ASP A 108 -4.50 22.65 -20.09
C ASP A 108 -4.81 21.23 -19.59
N ILE A 109 -4.48 20.24 -20.41
CA ILE A 109 -4.79 18.83 -20.16
C ILE A 109 -3.52 18.01 -20.32
N MET A 110 -3.20 17.23 -19.30
CA MET A 110 -2.32 16.08 -19.45
C MET A 110 -3.18 14.80 -19.52
N GLN A 111 -2.66 13.76 -20.15
CA GLN A 111 -3.22 12.42 -20.07
C GLN A 111 -2.12 11.37 -19.91
N VAL A 112 -2.37 10.39 -19.06
CA VAL A 112 -1.62 9.13 -19.02
C VAL A 112 -2.44 8.09 -19.76
N ILE A 113 -1.89 7.56 -20.84
CA ILE A 113 -2.55 6.65 -21.78
C ILE A 113 -1.96 5.27 -21.61
N ASN A 114 -2.82 4.27 -21.48
CA ASN A 114 -2.41 2.89 -21.46
C ASN A 114 -1.80 2.50 -22.81
N ASN A 115 -0.48 2.60 -22.92
CA ASN A 115 0.22 2.46 -24.19
C ASN A 115 0.79 1.06 -24.41
N VAL A 116 0.11 0.03 -23.88
CA VAL A 116 0.33 -1.34 -24.35
C VAL A 116 -0.15 -1.52 -25.81
N GLY A 117 -0.55 -0.43 -26.50
CA GLY A 117 -0.83 -0.32 -27.92
C GLY A 117 -2.15 0.42 -28.20
N PRO A 118 -2.32 1.09 -29.36
CA PRO A 118 -3.59 1.69 -29.75
C PRO A 118 -4.69 0.61 -29.82
N GLY A 119 -5.70 0.72 -28.96
CA GLY A 119 -6.82 -0.24 -28.82
C GLY A 119 -6.84 -1.08 -27.54
N ASN A 120 -5.90 -0.88 -26.60
CA ASN A 120 -5.82 -1.68 -25.37
C ASN A 120 -6.52 -1.02 -24.18
N ASN A 121 -7.83 -1.06 -24.28
CA ASN A 121 -8.82 -0.83 -23.25
C ASN A 121 -8.58 -1.70 -22.00
N ILE A 122 -8.57 -1.09 -20.81
CA ILE A 122 -8.54 -1.81 -19.52
C ILE A 122 -9.95 -1.90 -18.97
N ASP A 123 -10.35 -3.12 -18.63
CA ASP A 123 -11.59 -3.40 -17.94
C ASP A 123 -11.44 -3.20 -16.43
N MET A 124 -12.14 -2.21 -15.90
CA MET A 124 -12.16 -1.89 -14.48
C MET A 124 -13.06 -2.85 -13.67
N THR A 125 -13.92 -3.61 -14.34
CA THR A 125 -14.97 -4.41 -13.71
C THR A 125 -14.43 -5.45 -12.74
N GLY A 126 -14.59 -5.19 -11.44
CA GLY A 126 -14.19 -6.10 -10.36
C GLY A 126 -12.69 -6.29 -10.18
N ASN A 127 -11.86 -5.55 -10.93
CA ASN A 127 -10.40 -5.69 -10.93
C ASN A 127 -9.71 -4.59 -10.12
N TYR A 128 -10.30 -3.39 -10.10
CA TYR A 128 -9.73 -2.22 -9.47
C TYR A 128 -10.77 -1.50 -8.61
N VAL A 129 -10.30 -0.75 -7.63
CA VAL A 129 -11.15 -0.15 -6.58
C VAL A 129 -10.86 1.33 -6.34
N ALA A 130 -9.66 1.78 -6.66
CA ALA A 130 -9.28 3.19 -6.58
C ALA A 130 -8.14 3.51 -7.55
N LEU A 131 -8.04 4.80 -7.90
CA LEU A 131 -6.82 5.42 -8.41
C LEU A 131 -6.04 5.98 -7.21
N THR A 132 -4.76 5.63 -7.09
CA THR A 132 -3.92 6.06 -5.97
C THR A 132 -2.69 6.78 -6.48
N MET A 133 -2.28 7.86 -5.81
CA MET A 133 -1.07 8.59 -6.19
C MET A 133 -0.49 9.37 -5.01
N TRP A 134 0.80 9.70 -5.11
CA TRP A 134 1.43 10.74 -4.30
C TRP A 134 1.30 12.06 -5.03
N ILE A 135 0.79 13.08 -4.33
CA ILE A 135 0.69 14.45 -4.84
C ILE A 135 1.49 15.39 -3.94
N ASN A 136 2.07 16.41 -4.54
CA ASN A 136 2.69 17.51 -3.83
C ASN A 136 2.19 18.80 -4.47
N VAL A 137 1.70 19.70 -3.62
CA VAL A 137 1.15 20.99 -4.04
C VAL A 137 2.08 22.09 -3.54
N ASP A 138 2.47 22.97 -4.45
CA ASP A 138 3.34 24.09 -4.13
C ASP A 138 2.57 25.16 -3.33
N LYS A 139 3.29 25.92 -2.51
CA LYS A 139 2.76 27.04 -1.72
C LYS A 139 2.05 28.12 -2.54
N ASP A 140 2.27 28.14 -3.85
CA ASP A 140 1.63 29.10 -4.75
C ASP A 140 0.20 28.67 -5.15
N TRP A 141 -0.28 27.50 -4.70
CA TRP A 141 -1.68 27.07 -4.84
C TRP A 141 -2.63 27.94 -4.00
N GLN A 142 -3.68 28.46 -4.64
CA GLN A 142 -4.64 29.37 -4.02
C GLN A 142 -6.03 28.74 -3.84
N ALA A 143 -6.84 29.35 -2.97
CA ALA A 143 -8.19 28.91 -2.65
C ALA A 143 -9.17 29.20 -3.81
N GLY A 144 -9.06 28.43 -4.88
CA GLY A 144 -9.80 28.61 -6.12
C GLY A 144 -9.09 28.01 -7.33
N ASP A 145 -7.82 27.64 -7.18
CA ASP A 145 -7.16 26.73 -8.10
C ASP A 145 -7.85 25.36 -8.05
N SER A 146 -8.02 24.74 -9.21
CA SER A 146 -8.72 23.46 -9.30
C SER A 146 -8.14 22.61 -10.43
N VAL A 147 -7.93 21.33 -10.13
CA VAL A 147 -7.51 20.33 -11.11
C VAL A 147 -8.44 19.14 -11.00
N SER A 148 -9.09 18.79 -12.11
CA SER A 148 -9.91 17.60 -12.15
C SER A 148 -9.17 16.39 -12.69
N VAL A 149 -9.65 15.20 -12.35
CA VAL A 149 -9.25 13.94 -12.96
C VAL A 149 -10.49 13.17 -13.45
N TYR A 150 -10.37 12.59 -14.63
CA TYR A 150 -11.44 11.80 -15.26
C TYR A 150 -10.88 10.76 -16.22
N ALA A 151 -11.64 9.69 -16.43
CA ALA A 151 -11.24 8.63 -17.35
C ALA A 151 -11.69 8.91 -18.78
N HIS A 152 -11.00 8.28 -19.72
CA HIS A 152 -11.30 8.34 -21.15
C HIS A 152 -11.29 6.96 -21.78
N VAL A 153 -12.02 6.82 -22.90
CA VAL A 153 -11.92 5.71 -23.85
C VAL A 153 -12.13 6.24 -25.26
N ASP A 154 -11.26 5.87 -26.20
CA ASP A 154 -11.39 6.24 -27.63
C ASP A 154 -11.57 7.76 -27.85
N GLY A 155 -10.96 8.57 -26.98
CA GLY A 155 -11.04 10.04 -27.03
C GLY A 155 -12.29 10.65 -26.39
N GLY A 156 -13.25 9.87 -25.89
CA GLY A 156 -14.42 10.33 -25.15
C GLY A 156 -14.32 10.12 -23.63
N PRO A 157 -14.88 11.01 -22.78
CA PRO A 157 -14.83 10.84 -21.33
C PRO A 157 -15.71 9.67 -20.88
N VAL A 158 -15.29 8.98 -19.83
CA VAL A 158 -15.99 7.84 -19.20
C VAL A 158 -16.17 8.11 -17.72
N GLY A 159 -17.40 7.93 -17.24
CA GLY A 159 -17.74 8.16 -15.83
C GLY A 159 -17.86 9.65 -15.50
N ASN A 160 -17.58 9.95 -14.23
CA ASN A 160 -17.64 11.28 -13.64
C ASN A 160 -16.24 11.89 -13.58
N LYS A 161 -16.21 13.21 -13.71
CA LYS A 161 -15.08 14.05 -13.35
C LYS A 161 -15.09 14.30 -11.84
N VAL A 162 -13.94 14.18 -11.20
CA VAL A 162 -13.74 14.49 -9.78
C VAL A 162 -12.61 15.50 -9.62
N TYR A 163 -12.66 16.32 -8.58
CA TYR A 163 -11.64 17.33 -8.32
C TYR A 163 -10.57 16.77 -7.39
N LEU A 164 -9.29 17.04 -7.67
CA LEU A 164 -8.19 16.51 -6.85
C LEU A 164 -8.18 17.13 -5.45
N GLU A 165 -8.54 18.41 -5.35
CA GLU A 165 -8.59 19.15 -4.08
C GLU A 165 -9.60 18.58 -3.07
N ASP A 166 -10.52 17.72 -3.49
CA ASP A 166 -11.41 16.97 -2.59
C ASP A 166 -10.69 15.81 -1.86
N TYR A 167 -9.49 15.43 -2.32
CA TYR A 167 -8.76 14.25 -1.84
C TYR A 167 -7.39 14.56 -1.20
N PHE A 168 -6.90 15.79 -1.26
CA PHE A 168 -5.72 16.24 -0.51
C PHE A 168 -6.03 17.47 0.36
N ASP A 169 -5.19 17.71 1.36
CA ASP A 169 -5.25 18.93 2.16
C ASP A 169 -4.53 20.07 1.43
N PHE A 170 -5.30 20.95 0.79
CA PHE A 170 -4.74 22.05 -0.02
C PHE A 170 -4.06 23.14 0.81
N ASP A 171 -4.21 23.14 2.14
CA ASP A 171 -3.50 24.06 3.05
C ASP A 171 -2.16 23.47 3.54
N ASN A 172 -1.83 22.23 3.13
CA ASN A 172 -0.61 21.52 3.53
C ASN A 172 0.41 21.47 2.37
N TYR A 173 1.04 22.62 2.14
CA TYR A 173 1.96 22.86 1.03
C TYR A 173 3.33 22.22 1.19
N ASP A 174 4.01 22.02 0.06
CA ASP A 174 5.40 21.54 -0.04
C ASP A 174 5.66 20.18 0.63
N ILE A 175 4.60 19.44 0.95
CA ILE A 175 4.65 18.11 1.57
C ILE A 175 3.96 17.11 0.64
N TRP A 176 4.55 15.92 0.52
CA TRP A 176 3.96 14.82 -0.23
C TRP A 176 2.78 14.22 0.54
N GLN A 177 1.63 14.16 -0.11
CA GLN A 177 0.40 13.60 0.41
C GLN A 177 0.01 12.38 -0.42
N TRP A 178 -0.39 11.30 0.26
CA TRP A 178 -0.96 10.14 -0.41
C TRP A 178 -2.45 10.34 -0.55
N ILE A 179 -2.95 10.26 -1.79
CA ILE A 179 -4.37 10.33 -2.07
C ILE A 179 -4.88 9.03 -2.67
N ASP A 180 -6.14 8.74 -2.38
CA ASP A 180 -6.88 7.65 -2.99
C ASP A 180 -8.23 8.17 -3.47
N ILE A 181 -8.51 7.91 -4.74
CA ILE A 181 -9.73 8.33 -5.42
C ILE A 181 -10.51 7.05 -5.73
N PRO A 182 -11.56 6.73 -4.97
CA PRO A 182 -12.39 5.57 -5.21
C PRO A 182 -12.98 5.57 -6.63
N LEU A 183 -12.95 4.43 -7.33
CA LEU A 183 -13.53 4.33 -8.67
C LEU A 183 -15.05 4.54 -8.68
N ILE A 184 -15.70 4.42 -7.52
CA ILE A 184 -17.13 4.72 -7.35
C ILE A 184 -17.40 6.22 -7.48
N ASP A 185 -16.51 7.09 -6.99
CA ASP A 185 -16.67 8.54 -7.09
C ASP A 185 -16.52 8.99 -8.56
N MET A 186 -15.55 8.38 -9.24
CA MET A 186 -15.36 8.52 -10.69
C MET A 186 -16.43 7.78 -11.51
N GLY A 187 -17.30 6.95 -10.92
CA GLY A 187 -18.32 6.21 -11.66
C GLY A 187 -17.77 5.24 -12.73
N ILE A 188 -16.56 4.70 -12.55
CA ILE A 188 -15.87 3.85 -13.55
C ILE A 188 -15.61 2.41 -13.09
N GLY A 189 -16.13 1.99 -11.94
CA GLY A 189 -15.87 0.65 -11.38
C GLY A 189 -16.35 -0.55 -12.22
N SER A 190 -17.13 -0.31 -13.28
CA SER A 190 -17.57 -1.33 -14.26
C SER A 190 -17.39 -0.86 -15.71
N SER A 191 -16.41 0.01 -15.93
CA SER A 191 -16.18 0.65 -17.21
C SER A 191 -14.88 0.17 -17.85
N ILE A 192 -14.78 0.43 -19.15
CA ILE A 192 -13.56 0.25 -19.92
C ILE A 192 -12.93 1.62 -20.15
N ILE A 193 -11.62 1.75 -19.91
CA ILE A 193 -10.88 3.00 -20.10
C ILE A 193 -9.54 2.75 -20.79
N ASP A 194 -9.01 3.75 -21.48
CA ASP A 194 -7.66 3.75 -22.07
C ASP A 194 -6.75 4.85 -21.53
N ALA A 195 -7.30 5.82 -20.78
CA ALA A 195 -6.55 6.94 -20.24
C ALA A 195 -7.17 7.51 -18.97
N PHE A 196 -6.32 8.13 -18.14
CA PHE A 196 -6.73 9.15 -17.18
C PHE A 196 -6.26 10.51 -17.66
N ARG A 197 -7.15 11.50 -17.62
CA ARG A 197 -6.87 12.90 -17.95
C ARG A 197 -6.91 13.75 -16.69
N PHE A 198 -6.01 14.71 -16.63
CA PHE A 198 -6.01 15.73 -15.62
C PHE A 198 -6.11 17.08 -16.30
N GLU A 199 -7.06 17.90 -15.85
CA GLU A 199 -7.42 19.16 -16.49
C GLU A 199 -7.36 20.28 -15.46
N THR A 200 -6.69 21.37 -15.80
CA THR A 200 -6.73 22.59 -14.99
C THR A 200 -8.06 23.29 -15.22
N GLU A 201 -8.94 23.26 -14.23
CA GLU A 201 -10.32 23.76 -14.33
C GLU A 201 -10.42 25.25 -14.00
N ALA A 202 -9.66 25.67 -13.00
CA ALA A 202 -9.67 27.03 -12.52
C ALA A 202 -8.28 27.43 -12.05
N ARG A 203 -8.02 28.73 -12.15
CA ARG A 203 -6.88 29.37 -11.53
C ARG A 203 -7.30 30.67 -10.87
N GLU A 204 -6.98 30.82 -9.60
CA GLU A 204 -7.14 32.06 -8.90
C GLU A 204 -5.87 32.92 -9.08
N GLY A 205 -6.04 34.19 -9.44
CA GLY A 205 -4.93 35.14 -9.57
C GLY A 205 -4.10 35.08 -10.86
N GLY A 206 -4.65 34.52 -11.95
CA GLY A 206 -4.08 34.60 -13.30
C GLY A 206 -4.09 35.99 -13.93
#